data_AF-A0A3M1DIG5-F1
#
_entry.id   AF-A0A3M1DIG5-F1
#
_cell.length_a   1.000
_cell.length_b   1.000
_cell.length_c   1.000
_cell.angle_alpha   90.00
_cell.angle_beta   90.00
_cell.angle_gamma   90.00
#
_symmetry.space_group_name_H-M   'P 1'
#
loop_
_entity.id
_entity.type
_entity.pdbx_description
1 polymer ?
#
loop_
_entity_poly.entity_id
_entity_poly.type
_entity_poly.pdbx_seq_one_letter_code
_entity_poly.pdbx_strand_id
1 'polypeptide(L)'
;MYLRRSGIGRGWWVVLLGIVLALLFWQWTRFRASLQVLPPELAVADATVEGMTLDQVLATLESAYLQPVQLSYQGRPLLLAPDTVEFRLDREATRAVIEAAVAGRNSLQGFLAYLLRRPFPPVAVMPVVQYSPNRLDRFLERVAQQYDRPPQEPVPLPEALAFRPGQPG
;
A
#
# COMPACT_ATOMS: atom_id res chain seq x y z
N MET A 1 17.56 73.01 -15.80
CA MET A 1 17.98 72.56 -14.45
C MET A 1 17.33 71.20 -14.21
N TYR A 2 18.14 70.19 -13.89
CA TYR A 2 17.87 68.75 -14.09
C TYR A 2 16.63 68.21 -13.35
N LEU A 3 15.71 67.56 -14.08
CA LEU A 3 14.72 66.63 -13.53
C LEU A 3 15.44 65.35 -13.08
N ARG A 4 15.66 65.22 -11.77
CA ARG A 4 16.25 64.04 -11.14
C ARG A 4 15.20 62.92 -11.03
N ARG A 5 14.97 62.26 -12.16
CA ARG A 5 14.09 61.09 -12.30
C ARG A 5 14.79 59.83 -11.77
N SER A 6 14.03 59.01 -11.04
CA SER A 6 14.27 57.57 -10.76
C SER A 6 15.27 57.16 -9.64
N GLY A 7 14.89 57.41 -8.39
CA GLY A 7 15.37 56.62 -7.22
C GLY A 7 14.33 55.61 -6.70
N ILE A 8 13.05 55.84 -6.99
CA ILE A 8 11.89 55.10 -6.44
C ILE A 8 11.84 53.65 -6.96
N GLY A 9 12.31 53.40 -8.18
CA GLY A 9 12.28 52.06 -8.77
C GLY A 9 13.09 51.03 -7.98
N ARG A 10 14.26 51.40 -7.45
CA ARG A 10 15.17 50.45 -6.77
C ARG A 10 14.64 50.01 -5.40
N GLY A 11 14.07 50.94 -4.63
CA GLY A 11 13.46 50.62 -3.33
C GLY A 11 12.23 49.73 -3.47
N TRP A 12 11.43 49.96 -4.51
CA TRP A 12 10.26 49.14 -4.81
C TRP A 12 10.65 47.70 -5.18
N TRP A 13 11.74 47.49 -5.93
CA TRP A 13 12.28 46.15 -6.21
C TRP A 13 12.72 45.41 -4.94
N VAL A 14 13.30 46.09 -3.95
CA VAL A 14 13.69 45.47 -2.68
C VAL A 14 12.45 45.03 -1.89
N VAL A 15 11.40 45.85 -1.85
CA VAL A 15 10.13 45.49 -1.19
C VAL A 15 9.45 44.33 -1.92
N LEU A 16 9.40 44.36 -3.26
CA LEU A 16 8.86 43.28 -4.08
C LEU A 16 9.62 41.97 -3.84
N LEU A 17 10.95 42.03 -3.83
CA LEU A 17 11.80 40.87 -3.55
C LEU A 17 11.55 40.31 -2.13
N GLY A 18 11.40 41.19 -1.14
CA GLY A 18 11.06 40.80 0.23
C GLY A 18 9.71 40.07 0.33
N ILE A 19 8.69 40.58 -0.37
CA ILE A 19 7.37 39.93 -0.43
C ILE A 19 7.47 38.56 -1.11
N VAL A 20 8.20 38.45 -2.23
CA VAL A 20 8.41 37.18 -2.93
C VAL A 20 9.13 36.17 -2.04
N LEU A 21 10.17 36.59 -1.32
CA LEU A 21 10.88 35.73 -0.37
C LEU A 21 9.99 35.27 0.80
N ALA A 22 9.17 36.17 1.34
CA ALA A 22 8.22 35.83 2.40
C ALA A 22 7.17 34.80 1.92
N LEU A 23 6.64 34.98 0.72
CA LEU A 23 5.71 34.03 0.10
C LEU A 23 6.37 32.68 -0.18
N LEU A 24 7.62 32.67 -0.68
CA LEU A 24 8.37 31.43 -0.90
C LEU A 24 8.65 30.70 0.41
N PHE A 25 9.01 31.43 1.47
CA PHE A 25 9.22 30.84 2.79
C PHE A 25 7.93 30.23 3.35
N TRP A 26 6.80 30.92 3.20
CA TRP A 26 5.47 30.40 3.57
C TRP A 26 5.07 29.16 2.75
N GLN A 27 5.34 29.16 1.45
CA GLN A 27 5.09 28.01 0.59
C GLN A 27 5.99 26.82 0.96
N TRP A 28 7.23 27.08 1.34
CA TRP A 28 8.16 26.06 1.79
C TRP A 28 7.67 25.36 3.07
N THR A 29 7.18 26.11 4.06
CA THR A 29 6.63 25.49 5.29
C THR A 29 5.38 24.66 4.99
N ARG A 30 4.50 25.12 4.10
CA ARG A 30 3.33 24.33 3.65
C ARG A 30 3.72 23.08 2.87
N PHE A 31 4.73 23.17 2.00
CA PHE A 31 5.27 22.02 1.30
C PHE A 31 5.83 20.98 2.29
N ARG A 32 6.61 21.44 3.28
CA ARG A 32 7.14 20.55 4.34
C ARG A 32 6.03 19.90 5.15
N ALA A 33 4.96 20.61 5.47
CA ALA A 33 3.79 20.03 6.13
C ALA A 33 3.10 18.99 5.24
N SER A 34 3.00 19.24 3.92
CA SER A 34 2.39 18.29 2.98
C SER A 34 3.20 16.99 2.79
N LEU A 35 4.49 17.00 3.11
CA LEU A 35 5.35 15.81 3.06
C LEU A 35 5.22 14.92 4.31
N GLN A 36 4.57 15.39 5.38
CA GLN A 36 4.35 14.59 6.59
C GLN A 36 3.18 13.61 6.47
N VAL A 37 2.30 13.83 5.49
CA VAL A 37 1.19 12.96 5.15
C VAL A 37 1.44 12.27 3.82
N LEU A 38 0.95 11.04 3.70
CA LEU A 38 1.07 10.27 2.48
C LEU A 38 0.15 10.87 1.40
N PRO A 39 0.64 10.97 0.16
CA PRO A 39 -0.16 11.51 -0.92
C PRO A 39 -1.38 10.64 -1.26
N PRO A 40 -2.44 11.26 -1.81
CA PRO A 40 -3.56 10.50 -2.40
C PRO A 40 -3.12 9.60 -3.55
N GLU A 41 -2.03 9.95 -4.25
CA GLU A 41 -1.53 9.17 -5.38
C GLU A 41 -0.80 7.89 -4.97
N LEU A 42 -0.52 7.68 -3.68
CA LEU A 42 0.09 6.45 -3.18
C LEU A 42 -0.99 5.47 -2.73
N ALA A 43 -0.97 4.27 -3.29
CA ALA A 43 -1.78 3.14 -2.83
C ALA A 43 -0.86 2.12 -2.17
N VAL A 44 -1.24 1.63 -0.98
CA VAL A 44 -0.50 0.59 -0.28
C VAL A 44 -1.40 -0.63 -0.13
N ALA A 45 -1.00 -1.77 -0.70
CA ALA A 45 -1.84 -2.98 -0.75
C ALA A 45 -3.25 -2.74 -1.32
N ASP A 46 -3.36 -1.91 -2.36
CA ASP A 46 -4.63 -1.51 -3.01
C ASP A 46 -5.56 -0.66 -2.11
N ALA A 47 -5.11 -0.30 -0.90
CA ALA A 47 -5.79 0.63 -0.01
C ALA A 47 -5.32 2.07 -0.27
N THR A 48 -6.28 2.99 -0.37
CA THR A 48 -6.00 4.43 -0.45
C THR A 48 -5.51 4.92 0.91
N VAL A 49 -4.28 5.42 0.98
CA VAL A 49 -3.64 5.90 2.22
C VAL A 49 -3.62 7.43 2.33
N GLU A 50 -4.54 8.10 1.62
CA GLU A 50 -4.60 9.56 1.55
C GLU A 50 -4.68 10.19 2.94
N GLY A 51 -3.80 11.17 3.19
CA GLY A 51 -3.84 11.97 4.43
C GLY A 51 -3.38 11.22 5.69
N MET A 52 -3.04 9.94 5.57
CA MET A 52 -2.48 9.16 6.67
C MET A 52 -1.00 9.43 6.82
N THR A 53 -0.49 9.35 8.06
CA THR A 53 0.96 9.34 8.28
C THR A 53 1.52 7.94 8.04
N LEU A 54 2.83 7.83 7.79
CA LEU A 54 3.51 6.55 7.60
C LEU A 54 3.24 5.56 8.74
N ASP A 55 3.29 6.03 9.99
CA ASP A 55 3.03 5.19 11.15
C ASP A 55 1.56 4.75 11.27
N GLN A 56 0.61 5.61 10.87
CA GLN A 56 -0.81 5.24 10.82
C GLN A 56 -1.06 4.15 9.79
N VAL A 57 -0.44 4.25 8.61
CA VAL A 57 -0.53 3.20 7.57
C VAL A 57 0.08 1.90 8.07
N LEU A 58 1.27 1.94 8.68
CA LEU A 58 1.90 0.74 9.22
C LEU A 58 1.03 0.08 10.30
N ALA A 59 0.44 0.85 11.21
CA ALA A 59 -0.48 0.31 12.22
C ALA A 59 -1.75 -0.27 11.59
N THR A 60 -2.30 0.39 10.57
CA THR A 60 -3.48 -0.10 9.84
C THR A 60 -3.18 -1.41 9.12
N LEU A 61 -2.05 -1.49 8.41
CA LEU A 61 -1.58 -2.72 7.77
C LEU A 61 -1.35 -3.82 8.80
N GLU A 62 -0.67 -3.52 9.90
CA GLU A 62 -0.42 -4.50 10.97
C GLU A 62 -1.74 -5.10 11.47
N SER A 63 -2.75 -4.28 11.72
CA SER A 63 -4.09 -4.77 12.09
C SER A 63 -4.82 -5.54 10.99
N ALA A 64 -4.68 -5.12 9.73
CA ALA A 64 -5.32 -5.79 8.58
C ALA A 64 -4.71 -7.18 8.34
N TYR A 65 -3.40 -7.31 8.49
CA TYR A 65 -2.66 -8.56 8.29
C TYR A 65 -2.86 -9.58 9.43
N LEU A 66 -3.48 -9.17 10.55
CA LEU A 66 -3.94 -10.08 11.61
C LEU A 66 -5.30 -10.71 11.29
N GLN A 67 -6.01 -10.25 10.25
CA GLN A 67 -7.32 -10.79 9.90
C GLN A 67 -7.21 -12.17 9.22
N PRO A 68 -8.16 -13.10 9.48
CA PRO A 68 -8.21 -14.38 8.79
C PRO A 68 -8.32 -14.22 7.28
N VAL A 69 -7.53 -14.98 6.54
CA VAL A 69 -7.57 -15.01 5.07
C VAL A 69 -8.52 -16.12 4.63
N GLN A 70 -9.43 -15.80 3.71
CA GLN A 70 -10.30 -16.80 3.10
C GLN A 70 -9.60 -17.45 1.90
N LEU A 71 -9.46 -18.77 1.97
CA LEU A 71 -8.95 -19.62 0.90
C LEU A 71 -10.11 -20.40 0.29
N SER A 72 -10.00 -20.75 -0.99
CA SER A 72 -10.94 -21.68 -1.63
C SER A 72 -10.19 -22.97 -1.94
N TYR A 73 -10.63 -24.09 -1.35
CA TYR A 73 -10.08 -25.41 -1.63
C TYR A 73 -11.20 -26.34 -2.14
N GLN A 74 -11.06 -26.86 -3.35
CA GLN A 74 -12.09 -27.65 -4.05
C GLN A 74 -13.49 -27.00 -4.02
N GLY A 75 -13.56 -25.67 -4.17
CA GLY A 75 -14.82 -24.91 -4.15
C GLY A 75 -15.43 -24.71 -2.76
N ARG A 76 -14.75 -25.10 -1.68
CA ARG A 76 -15.16 -24.84 -0.29
C ARG A 76 -14.36 -23.68 0.30
N PRO A 77 -15.02 -22.72 0.96
CA PRO A 77 -14.32 -21.66 1.67
C PRO A 77 -13.65 -22.22 2.93
N LEU A 78 -12.34 -22.02 3.06
CA LEU A 78 -11.53 -22.33 4.22
C LEU A 78 -11.02 -21.02 4.82
N LEU A 79 -10.99 -20.92 6.15
CA LEU A 79 -10.40 -19.78 6.85
C LEU A 79 -9.01 -20.15 7.33
N LEU A 80 -8.00 -19.40 6.88
CA LEU A 80 -6.62 -19.48 7.35
C LEU A 80 -6.37 -18.35 8.35
N ALA A 81 -6.13 -18.72 9.60
CA ALA A 81 -5.67 -17.77 10.60
C ALA A 81 -4.16 -17.48 10.38
N PRO A 82 -3.74 -16.21 10.23
CA PRO A 82 -2.34 -15.82 10.01
C PRO A 82 -1.35 -16.44 11.00
N ASP A 83 -1.76 -16.58 12.27
CA ASP A 83 -0.94 -17.17 13.33
C ASP A 83 -0.51 -18.61 13.05
N THR A 84 -1.31 -19.37 12.29
CA THR A 84 -1.00 -20.78 11.98
C THR A 84 0.23 -20.93 11.08
N VAL A 85 0.50 -19.92 10.26
CA VAL A 85 1.61 -19.87 9.29
C VAL A 85 2.68 -18.85 9.70
N GLU A 86 2.58 -18.28 10.91
CA GLU A 86 3.42 -17.18 11.38
C GLU A 86 3.45 -16.02 10.38
N PHE A 87 2.31 -15.75 9.73
CA PHE A 87 2.21 -14.67 8.76
C PHE A 87 2.22 -13.33 9.50
N ARG A 88 3.27 -12.54 9.24
CA ARG A 88 3.51 -11.26 9.91
C ARG A 88 3.96 -10.22 8.91
N LEU A 89 3.52 -8.99 9.12
CA LEU A 89 4.02 -7.83 8.39
C LEU A 89 5.43 -7.50 8.89
N ASP A 90 6.39 -7.36 7.98
CA ASP A 90 7.69 -6.79 8.30
C ASP A 90 7.58 -5.27 8.31
N ARG A 91 7.44 -4.71 9.51
CA ARG A 91 7.24 -3.27 9.71
C ARG A 91 8.42 -2.45 9.20
N GLU A 92 9.65 -2.90 9.43
CA GLU A 92 10.85 -2.14 9.08
C GLU A 92 11.10 -2.19 7.56
N ALA A 93 10.98 -3.37 6.96
CA ALA A 93 11.11 -3.50 5.52
C ALA A 93 9.98 -2.77 4.78
N THR A 94 8.73 -2.87 5.25
CA THR A 94 7.60 -2.13 4.66
C THR A 94 7.80 -0.63 4.75
N ARG A 95 8.27 -0.12 5.90
CA ARG A 95 8.62 1.30 6.06
C ARG A 95 9.65 1.74 5.02
N ALA A 96 10.74 0.99 4.87
CA ALA A 96 11.80 1.31 3.93
C ALA A 96 11.29 1.35 2.48
N VAL A 97 10.41 0.43 2.09
CA VAL A 97 9.82 0.41 0.74
C VAL A 97 8.93 1.65 0.51
N ILE A 98 8.10 2.03 1.49
CA ILE A 98 7.24 3.21 1.37
C ILE A 98 8.08 4.50 1.35
N GLU A 99 9.09 4.62 2.20
CA GLU A 99 10.00 5.77 2.20
C GLU A 99 10.73 5.91 0.88
N ALA A 100 11.22 4.80 0.30
CA ALA A 100 11.85 4.80 -1.01
C ALA A 100 10.89 5.27 -2.13
N ALA A 101 9.62 4.86 -2.06
CA ALA A 101 8.60 5.28 -3.02
C ALA A 101 8.31 6.79 -2.98
N VAL A 102 8.39 7.41 -1.79
CA VAL A 102 8.09 8.83 -1.59
C VAL A 102 9.35 9.72 -1.62
N ALA A 103 10.55 9.13 -1.52
CA ALA A 103 11.83 9.84 -1.49
C ALA A 103 12.00 10.86 -2.64
N GLY A 104 11.55 10.50 -3.85
CA GLY A 104 11.61 11.38 -5.02
C GLY A 104 10.82 12.69 -4.87
N ARG A 105 9.78 12.72 -4.01
CA ARG A 105 8.96 13.91 -3.74
C ARG A 105 9.62 14.87 -2.77
N ASN A 106 10.49 14.41 -1.88
CA ASN A 106 11.28 15.25 -0.97
C ASN A 106 12.51 15.87 -1.68
N SER A 107 12.34 16.24 -2.94
CA SER A 107 13.38 16.83 -3.78
C SER A 107 12.93 18.21 -4.28
N LEU A 108 13.88 19.00 -4.81
CA LEU A 108 13.55 20.28 -5.45
C LEU A 108 12.57 20.12 -6.63
N GLN A 109 12.62 18.98 -7.35
CA GLN A 109 11.66 18.68 -8.41
C GLN A 109 10.25 18.46 -7.85
N GLY A 110 10.14 17.79 -6.70
CA GLY A 110 8.87 17.62 -5.99
C GLY A 110 8.30 18.96 -5.49
N PHE A 111 9.14 19.86 -5.00
CA PHE A 111 8.74 21.22 -4.62
C PHE A 111 8.23 22.02 -5.82
N LEU A 112 8.93 21.97 -6.95
CA LEU A 112 8.48 22.62 -8.20
C LEU A 112 7.15 22.03 -8.68
N ALA A 113 7.01 20.71 -8.68
CA ALA A 113 5.76 20.05 -9.03
C ALA A 113 4.60 20.46 -8.11
N TYR A 114 4.83 20.58 -6.80
CA TYR A 114 3.86 21.11 -5.84
C TYR A 114 3.45 22.56 -6.16
N LEU A 115 4.43 23.44 -6.42
CA LEU A 115 4.17 24.85 -6.73
C LEU A 115 3.35 25.02 -8.03
N LEU A 116 3.63 24.17 -9.02
CA LEU A 116 2.96 24.12 -10.32
C LEU A 116 1.65 23.30 -10.29
N ARG A 117 1.25 22.74 -9.15
CA ARG A 117 0.11 21.81 -9.00
C ARG A 117 0.11 20.67 -10.02
N ARG A 118 1.30 20.16 -10.34
CA ARG A 118 1.44 19.03 -11.26
C ARG A 118 1.05 17.74 -10.54
N PRO A 119 0.11 16.94 -11.09
CA PRO A 119 -0.24 15.66 -10.49
C PRO A 119 0.96 14.71 -10.54
N PHE A 120 1.16 13.95 -9.47
CA PHE A 120 2.13 12.86 -9.46
C PHE A 120 1.49 11.60 -10.06
N PRO A 121 2.26 10.75 -10.74
CA PRO A 121 1.74 9.47 -11.19
C PRO A 121 1.33 8.61 -9.97
N PRO A 122 0.25 7.83 -10.08
CA PRO A 122 -0.13 6.91 -9.01
C PRO A 122 0.97 5.86 -8.81
N VAL A 123 1.35 5.63 -7.56
CA VAL A 123 2.36 4.64 -7.18
C VAL A 123 1.71 3.61 -6.28
N ALA A 124 1.73 2.35 -6.71
CA ALA A 124 1.28 1.24 -5.88
C ALA A 124 2.50 0.59 -5.19
N VAL A 125 2.44 0.47 -3.88
CA VAL A 125 3.48 -0.17 -3.06
C VAL A 125 2.90 -1.41 -2.39
N MET A 126 3.60 -2.53 -2.55
CA MET A 126 3.27 -3.77 -1.85
C MET A 126 4.01 -3.83 -0.51
N PRO A 127 3.32 -4.09 0.62
CA PRO A 127 3.97 -4.32 1.90
C PRO A 127 4.84 -5.58 1.89
N VAL A 128 5.89 -5.56 2.71
CA VAL A 128 6.78 -6.71 2.88
C VAL A 128 6.22 -7.60 4.00
N VAL A 129 6.06 -8.88 3.69
CA VAL A 129 5.47 -9.87 4.60
C VAL A 129 6.42 -11.03 4.80
N GLN A 130 6.38 -11.62 5.98
CA GLN A 130 7.15 -12.80 6.34
C GLN A 130 6.17 -13.91 6.74
N TYR A 131 6.51 -15.14 6.38
CA TYR A 131 5.77 -16.34 6.78
C TYR A 131 6.73 -17.51 6.92
N SER A 132 6.30 -18.55 7.62
CA SER A 132 7.06 -19.78 7.80
C SER A 132 6.64 -20.82 6.74
N PRO A 133 7.49 -21.14 5.74
CA PRO A 133 7.17 -22.12 4.71
C PRO A 133 6.82 -23.49 5.30
N ASN A 134 7.61 -23.94 6.27
CA ASN A 134 7.39 -25.22 6.95
C ASN A 134 6.02 -25.31 7.65
N ARG A 135 5.48 -24.19 8.18
CA ARG A 135 4.15 -24.18 8.80
C ARG A 135 3.04 -24.16 7.77
N LEU A 136 3.25 -23.44 6.67
CA LEU A 136 2.33 -23.43 5.53
C LEU A 136 2.22 -24.82 4.92
N ASP A 137 3.34 -25.52 4.70
CA ASP A 137 3.34 -26.88 4.14
C ASP A 137 2.57 -27.85 5.03
N ARG A 138 2.84 -27.86 6.34
CA ARG A 138 2.07 -28.69 7.29
C ARG A 138 0.59 -28.32 7.35
N PHE A 139 0.25 -27.04 7.18
CA PHE A 139 -1.15 -26.63 7.12
C PHE A 139 -1.81 -27.19 5.86
N LEU A 140 -1.18 -27.04 4.70
CA LEU A 140 -1.68 -27.55 3.42
C LEU A 140 -1.79 -29.07 3.41
N GLU A 141 -0.82 -29.79 3.98
CA GLU A 141 -0.88 -31.25 4.14
C GLU A 141 -2.09 -31.69 4.98
N ARG A 142 -2.38 -31.00 6.08
CA ARG A 142 -3.58 -31.30 6.90
C ARG A 142 -4.87 -31.02 6.14
N VAL A 143 -4.91 -29.93 5.37
CA VAL A 143 -6.07 -29.60 4.52
C VAL A 143 -6.25 -30.69 3.46
N ALA A 144 -5.19 -31.07 2.75
CA ALA A 144 -5.22 -32.17 1.80
C ALA A 144 -5.73 -33.46 2.45
N GLN A 145 -5.17 -33.90 3.59
CA GLN A 145 -5.64 -35.10 4.29
C GLN A 145 -7.12 -35.04 4.73
N GLN A 146 -7.63 -33.84 5.03
CA GLN A 146 -9.01 -33.67 5.50
C GLN A 146 -10.02 -33.60 4.35
N TYR A 147 -9.63 -33.04 3.21
CA TYR A 147 -10.54 -32.75 2.10
C TYR A 147 -10.34 -33.67 0.89
N ASP A 148 -9.13 -34.17 0.66
CA ASP A 148 -8.87 -35.14 -0.40
C ASP A 148 -9.50 -36.47 -0.03
N ARG A 149 -10.24 -37.03 -0.99
CA ARG A 149 -10.86 -38.33 -0.86
C ARG A 149 -10.22 -39.27 -1.87
N PRO A 150 -10.06 -40.57 -1.55
CA PRO A 150 -9.69 -41.52 -2.57
C PRO A 150 -10.72 -41.51 -3.70
N PRO A 151 -10.31 -41.69 -4.96
CA PRO A 151 -11.22 -41.81 -6.09
C PRO A 151 -12.28 -42.87 -5.78
N GLN A 152 -13.55 -42.51 -5.90
CA GLN A 152 -14.63 -43.47 -5.73
C GLN A 152 -14.96 -44.08 -7.09
N GLU A 153 -14.82 -45.41 -7.19
CA GLU A 153 -15.22 -46.14 -8.38
C GLU A 153 -16.76 -46.11 -8.55
N PRO A 154 -17.25 -46.22 -9.79
CA PRO A 154 -18.69 -46.32 -10.05
C PRO A 154 -19.30 -47.55 -9.35
N VAL A 155 -20.33 -47.35 -8.54
CA VAL A 155 -21.00 -48.43 -7.81
C VAL A 155 -22.31 -48.79 -8.50
N PRO A 156 -22.53 -50.06 -8.90
CA PRO A 156 -23.83 -50.50 -9.41
C PRO A 156 -24.90 -50.44 -8.32
N LEU A 157 -26.09 -49.95 -8.67
CA LEU A 157 -27.30 -49.89 -7.84
C LEU A 157 -28.33 -50.88 -8.42
N PRO A 158 -28.35 -52.14 -7.95
CA PRO A 158 -29.19 -53.19 -8.52
C PRO A 158 -30.69 -52.87 -8.43
N GLU A 159 -31.09 -52.21 -7.35
CA GLU A 159 -32.47 -51.80 -7.06
C GLU A 159 -33.01 -50.75 -8.03
N ALA A 160 -32.12 -49.92 -8.59
CA ALA A 160 -32.45 -48.86 -9.54
C ALA A 160 -32.05 -49.20 -10.98
N LEU A 161 -31.44 -50.37 -11.22
CA LEU A 161 -30.83 -50.75 -12.51
C LEU A 161 -29.89 -49.65 -13.07
N ALA A 162 -29.20 -48.93 -12.19
CA ALA A 162 -28.39 -47.77 -12.52
C ALA A 162 -27.00 -47.87 -11.91
N PHE A 163 -26.09 -46.99 -12.32
CA PHE A 163 -24.77 -46.84 -11.69
C PHE A 163 -24.69 -45.49 -10.99
N ARG A 164 -24.16 -45.48 -9.76
CA ARG A 164 -23.69 -44.24 -9.15
C ARG A 164 -22.39 -43.86 -9.86
N PRO A 165 -22.30 -42.67 -10.49
CA PRO A 165 -21.07 -42.24 -11.16
C PRO A 165 -19.94 -42.12 -10.13
N GLY A 166 -18.73 -42.50 -10.56
CA GLY A 166 -17.53 -42.36 -9.74
C GLY A 166 -17.24 -40.88 -9.46
N GLN A 167 -16.68 -40.60 -8.29
CA GLN A 167 -16.25 -39.25 -7.92
C GLN A 167 -14.71 -39.19 -8.01
N PRO A 168 -14.14 -38.27 -8.81
CA PRO A 168 -12.70 -38.03 -8.79
C PRO A 168 -12.28 -37.56 -7.40
N GLY A 169 -11.10 -38.03 -6.96
CA GLY A 169 -10.47 -37.67 -5.69
C GLY A 169 -9.73 -36.34 -5.74
#